data_AF-A0A0J8VFA1-F1
#
_entry.id   AF-A0A0J8VFA1-F1
#
_cell.length_a   1.000
_cell.length_b   1.000
_cell.length_c   1.000
_cell.angle_alpha   90.00
_cell.angle_beta   90.00
_cell.angle_gamma   90.00
#
_symmetry.space_group_name_H-M   'P 1'
#
loop_
_entity.id
_entity.type
_entity.pdbx_description
1 polymer ?
#
loop_
_entity_poly.entity_id
_entity_poly.type
_entity_poly.pdbx_seq_one_letter_code
_entity_poly.pdbx_strand_id
1 'polypeptide(L)'
;LKPPKKLRDCDIPTTMKSRWVQKIGYTESEGLLHFQLTSDVVLLVANSKEYFTSYYLSQTTEFTSTYATRLFELLMKWKNVGHIPLIPIEQLRGQLGVEPKQYKIISNFKLRVLDVAVEQVNQHSDYTIKYKQHKQGRTIIGFSFTLKPKVDKTSKKIISKQNRNSPDFFIKLSDPQRHLFANKMSEMPEMGKYSQGTESYQQFAIRIADMLLEPEKFRELYPILEKSGFQP
;
A
#
# COMPACT_ATOMS: atom_id res chain seq x y z
N LEU A 1 1.10 -22.79 14.08
CA LEU A 1 0.37 -24.08 13.89
C LEU A 1 1.24 -25.02 13.06
N LYS A 2 1.32 -26.32 13.39
CA LYS A 2 1.99 -27.30 12.50
C LYS A 2 1.30 -27.26 11.12
N PRO A 3 2.06 -27.36 10.01
CA PRO A 3 1.45 -27.42 8.69
C PRO A 3 0.43 -28.56 8.64
N PRO A 4 -0.71 -28.37 7.97
CA PRO A 4 -1.74 -29.40 7.91
C PRO A 4 -1.12 -30.68 7.32
N LYS A 5 -1.36 -31.81 7.99
CA LYS A 5 -0.93 -33.13 7.52
C LYS A 5 -1.53 -33.35 6.12
N LYS A 6 -0.72 -33.79 5.16
CA LYS A 6 -1.25 -34.27 3.88
C LYS A 6 -2.16 -35.47 4.18
N LEU A 7 -3.39 -35.40 3.67
CA LEU A 7 -4.34 -36.50 3.72
C LEU A 7 -3.74 -37.71 2.98
N ARG A 8 -3.84 -38.89 3.57
CA ARG A 8 -3.55 -40.17 2.93
C ARG A 8 -4.81 -40.70 2.25
N ASP A 9 -4.65 -41.60 1.29
CA ASP A 9 -5.76 -42.17 0.50
C ASP A 9 -6.84 -42.88 1.33
N CYS A 10 -6.51 -43.26 2.57
CA CYS A 10 -7.42 -43.90 3.53
C CYS A 10 -8.03 -42.95 4.57
N ASP A 11 -7.77 -41.64 4.49
CA ASP A 11 -8.36 -40.67 5.42
C ASP A 11 -9.78 -40.28 4.92
N ILE A 12 -10.81 -40.64 5.68
CA ILE A 12 -12.20 -40.26 5.39
C ILE A 12 -12.41 -38.79 5.81
N PRO A 13 -12.75 -37.86 4.89
CA PRO A 13 -12.88 -36.46 5.23
C PRO A 13 -14.10 -36.22 6.12
N THR A 14 -13.86 -35.77 7.36
CA THR A 14 -14.92 -35.32 8.25
C THR A 14 -15.30 -33.89 7.89
N THR A 15 -16.56 -33.67 7.51
CA THR A 15 -17.08 -32.32 7.27
C THR A 15 -17.63 -31.75 8.56
N MET A 16 -16.89 -30.82 9.19
CA MET A 16 -17.38 -30.04 10.33
C MET A 16 -18.04 -28.75 9.88
N LYS A 17 -19.19 -28.42 10.49
CA LYS A 17 -19.84 -27.11 10.37
C LYS A 17 -19.94 -26.51 11.77
N SER A 18 -19.45 -25.29 11.93
CA SER A 18 -19.51 -24.56 13.21
C SER A 18 -20.17 -23.20 13.02
N ARG A 19 -20.78 -22.67 14.08
CA ARG A 19 -21.36 -21.32 14.09
C ARG A 19 -20.26 -20.31 14.42
N TRP A 20 -20.44 -19.07 13.97
CA TRP A 20 -19.55 -17.97 14.37
C TRP A 20 -19.79 -17.54 15.81
N VAL A 21 -21.06 -17.48 16.20
CA VAL A 21 -21.52 -16.94 17.48
C VAL A 21 -22.33 -17.99 18.22
N GLN A 22 -22.02 -18.18 19.49
CA GLN A 22 -22.70 -19.08 20.42
C GLN A 22 -23.90 -18.40 21.10
N LYS A 23 -23.76 -17.13 21.47
CA LYS A 23 -24.83 -16.35 22.14
C LYS A 23 -24.87 -14.93 21.58
N ILE A 24 -26.07 -14.39 21.43
CA ILE A 24 -26.35 -12.99 21.12
C ILE A 24 -27.32 -12.44 22.16
N GLY A 25 -27.17 -11.18 22.53
CA GLY A 25 -28.06 -10.46 23.42
C GLY A 25 -28.03 -8.98 23.08
N TYR A 26 -29.14 -8.29 23.28
CA TYR A 26 -29.25 -6.86 23.06
C TYR A 26 -29.91 -6.22 24.27
N THR A 27 -29.29 -5.18 24.79
CA THR A 27 -29.78 -4.42 25.94
C THR A 27 -30.29 -3.08 25.42
N GLU A 28 -31.60 -3.00 25.18
CA GLU A 28 -32.27 -1.82 24.57
C GLU A 28 -31.99 -0.52 25.31
N SER A 29 -32.03 -0.54 26.65
CA SER A 29 -31.86 0.65 27.49
C SER A 29 -30.49 1.32 27.33
N GLU A 30 -29.48 0.59 26.88
CA GLU A 30 -28.09 1.07 26.76
C GLU A 30 -27.58 1.01 25.31
N GLY A 31 -28.38 0.47 24.38
CA GLY A 31 -27.96 0.25 22.99
C GLY A 31 -26.80 -0.75 22.84
N LEU A 32 -26.58 -1.63 23.82
CA LEU A 32 -25.45 -2.55 23.85
C LEU A 32 -25.76 -3.89 23.17
N LEU A 33 -24.85 -4.32 22.28
CA LEU A 33 -24.87 -5.65 21.68
C LEU A 33 -23.87 -6.57 22.42
N HIS A 34 -24.38 -7.64 23.00
CA HIS A 34 -23.60 -8.71 23.59
C HIS A 34 -23.50 -9.87 22.61
N PHE A 35 -22.30 -10.38 22.36
CA PHE A 35 -22.14 -11.64 21.64
C PHE A 35 -20.97 -12.46 22.20
N GLN A 36 -21.10 -13.78 22.09
CA GLN A 36 -20.07 -14.73 22.50
C GLN A 36 -19.65 -15.56 21.29
N LEU A 37 -18.37 -15.49 20.90
CA LEU A 37 -17.81 -16.31 19.83
C LEU A 37 -17.75 -17.80 20.25
N THR A 38 -17.86 -18.71 19.29
CA THR A 38 -17.69 -20.15 19.55
C THR A 38 -16.22 -20.49 19.84
N SER A 39 -15.98 -21.59 20.56
CA SER A 39 -14.63 -22.07 20.88
C SER A 39 -13.75 -22.25 19.64
N ASP A 40 -14.35 -22.70 18.54
CA ASP A 40 -13.65 -22.93 17.26
C ASP A 40 -13.14 -21.61 16.64
N VAL A 41 -13.86 -20.51 16.85
CA VAL A 41 -13.48 -19.18 16.32
C VAL A 41 -12.57 -18.43 17.28
N VAL A 42 -12.81 -18.53 18.60
CA VAL A 42 -12.00 -17.85 19.63
C VAL A 42 -10.52 -18.21 19.48
N LEU A 43 -10.19 -19.47 19.22
CA LEU A 43 -8.80 -19.90 19.05
C LEU A 43 -8.12 -19.24 17.85
N LEU A 44 -8.86 -18.95 16.78
CA LEU A 44 -8.35 -18.28 15.59
C LEU A 44 -8.08 -16.80 15.88
N VAL A 45 -8.95 -16.13 16.65
CA VAL A 45 -8.82 -14.72 17.01
C VAL A 45 -7.77 -14.49 18.11
N ALA A 46 -7.67 -15.37 19.09
CA ALA A 46 -6.76 -15.22 20.22
C ALA A 46 -5.28 -15.39 19.85
N ASN A 47 -4.97 -16.27 18.89
CA ASN A 47 -3.59 -16.53 18.43
C ASN A 47 -3.09 -15.52 17.38
N SER A 48 -3.55 -14.27 17.45
CA SER A 48 -3.57 -13.33 16.33
C SER A 48 -2.25 -12.67 15.93
N LYS A 49 -1.17 -12.88 16.68
CA LYS A 49 0.09 -12.15 16.43
C LYS A 49 0.81 -12.55 15.13
N GLU A 50 0.61 -13.77 14.62
CA GLU A 50 1.38 -14.27 13.46
C GLU A 50 0.60 -14.34 12.14
N TYR A 51 -0.73 -14.42 12.16
CA TYR A 51 -1.51 -14.80 10.96
C TYR A 51 -2.58 -13.78 10.55
N PHE A 52 -2.58 -12.59 11.14
CA PHE A 52 -3.58 -11.56 10.85
C PHE A 52 -3.06 -10.53 9.86
N THR A 53 -3.98 -10.11 8.98
CA THR A 53 -3.78 -8.95 8.12
C THR A 53 -4.27 -7.73 8.87
N SER A 54 -3.35 -6.88 9.31
CA SER A 54 -3.69 -5.60 9.92
C SER A 54 -3.84 -4.52 8.85
N TYR A 55 -4.95 -3.80 8.89
CA TYR A 55 -5.18 -2.58 8.11
C TYR A 55 -5.93 -1.57 8.98
N TYR A 56 -5.83 -0.28 8.65
CA TYR A 56 -6.53 0.75 9.41
C TYR A 56 -7.99 0.82 8.96
N LEU A 57 -8.92 0.92 9.91
CA LEU A 57 -10.35 1.05 9.58
C LEU A 57 -10.62 2.28 8.70
N SER A 58 -9.90 3.37 8.93
CA SER A 58 -9.97 4.59 8.11
C SER A 58 -9.69 4.36 6.61
N GLN A 59 -9.02 3.27 6.25
CA GLN A 59 -8.74 2.94 4.85
C GLN A 59 -9.93 2.28 4.14
N THR A 60 -10.94 1.83 4.88
CA THR A 60 -12.13 1.16 4.34
C THR A 60 -13.44 1.87 4.68
N THR A 61 -13.43 2.90 5.52
CA THR A 61 -14.63 3.65 5.95
C THR A 61 -15.41 4.25 4.78
N GLU A 62 -14.73 4.63 3.70
CA GLU A 62 -15.34 5.24 2.52
C GLU A 62 -15.79 4.21 1.47
N PHE A 63 -15.55 2.92 1.69
CA PHE A 63 -15.97 1.89 0.77
C PHE A 63 -17.47 1.60 0.92
N THR A 64 -18.23 1.94 -0.11
CA THR A 64 -19.66 1.63 -0.22
C THR A 64 -19.93 0.21 -0.72
N SER A 65 -19.00 -0.41 -1.46
CA SER A 65 -19.12 -1.78 -1.95
C SER A 65 -18.49 -2.77 -0.97
N THR A 66 -19.27 -3.77 -0.57
CA THR A 66 -18.76 -4.91 0.21
C THR A 66 -17.63 -5.63 -0.52
N TYR A 67 -17.68 -5.67 -1.86
CA TYR A 67 -16.63 -6.26 -2.69
C TYR A 67 -15.32 -5.46 -2.65
N ALA A 68 -15.39 -4.13 -2.54
CA ALA A 68 -14.21 -3.28 -2.38
C ALA A 68 -13.47 -3.60 -1.07
N THR A 69 -14.22 -3.67 0.04
CA THR A 69 -13.69 -4.05 1.35
C THR A 69 -13.05 -5.43 1.31
N ARG A 70 -13.76 -6.44 0.78
CA ARG A 70 -13.23 -7.81 0.68
C ARG A 70 -11.99 -7.92 -0.19
N LEU A 71 -11.97 -7.23 -1.34
CA LEU A 71 -10.81 -7.24 -2.22
C LEU A 71 -9.61 -6.57 -1.56
N PHE A 72 -9.81 -5.45 -0.88
CA PHE A 72 -8.75 -4.76 -0.16
C PHE A 72 -8.17 -5.64 0.95
N GLU A 73 -9.01 -6.24 1.79
CA GLU A 73 -8.61 -7.19 2.84
C GLU A 73 -7.77 -8.34 2.27
N LEU A 74 -8.24 -8.95 1.18
CA LEU A 74 -7.58 -10.06 0.52
C LEU A 74 -6.18 -9.70 0.03
N LEU A 75 -6.01 -8.48 -0.50
CA LEU A 75 -4.74 -8.02 -1.06
C LEU A 75 -3.78 -7.49 0.01
N MET A 76 -4.30 -6.88 1.08
CA MET A 76 -3.49 -6.44 2.22
C MET A 76 -2.74 -7.59 2.88
N LYS A 77 -3.28 -8.82 2.83
CA LYS A 77 -2.60 -10.03 3.31
C LYS A 77 -1.21 -10.21 2.68
N TRP A 78 -1.03 -9.75 1.44
CA TRP A 78 0.21 -9.90 0.68
C TRP A 78 1.09 -8.64 0.70
N LYS A 79 0.70 -7.61 1.46
CA LYS A 79 1.43 -6.32 1.51
C LYS A 79 2.92 -6.49 1.81
N ASN A 80 3.27 -7.32 2.78
CA ASN A 80 4.66 -7.54 3.20
C ASN A 80 5.39 -8.61 2.36
N VAL A 81 4.65 -9.43 1.60
CA VAL A 81 5.22 -10.47 0.74
C VAL A 81 5.67 -9.89 -0.61
N GLY A 82 5.03 -8.80 -1.06
CA GLY A 82 5.38 -8.08 -2.29
C GLY A 82 4.91 -8.76 -3.58
N HIS A 83 4.51 -10.03 -3.53
CA HIS A 83 3.94 -10.77 -4.66
C HIS A 83 2.62 -11.42 -4.28
N ILE A 84 1.60 -11.22 -5.12
CA ILE A 84 0.28 -11.85 -4.99
C ILE A 84 0.21 -13.00 -6.00
N PRO A 85 0.02 -14.26 -5.57
CA PRO A 85 -0.10 -15.39 -6.48
C PRO A 85 -1.32 -15.26 -7.39
N LEU A 86 -1.31 -15.98 -8.51
CA LEU A 86 -2.51 -16.13 -9.35
C LEU A 86 -3.65 -16.70 -8.51
N ILE A 87 -4.77 -15.98 -8.45
CA ILE A 87 -5.96 -16.42 -7.73
C ILE A 87 -6.93 -17.04 -8.74
N PRO A 88 -7.25 -18.35 -8.62
CA PRO A 88 -8.26 -18.99 -9.45
C PRO A 88 -9.61 -18.28 -9.35
N ILE A 89 -10.36 -18.26 -10.45
CA ILE A 89 -11.65 -17.53 -10.51
C ILE A 89 -12.64 -17.97 -9.42
N GLU A 90 -12.83 -19.28 -9.23
CA GLU A 90 -13.79 -19.80 -8.25
C GLU A 90 -13.38 -19.47 -6.81
N GLN A 91 -12.07 -19.54 -6.54
CA GLN A 91 -11.53 -19.13 -5.24
C GLN A 91 -11.76 -17.64 -5.00
N LEU A 92 -11.48 -16.79 -5.99
CA LEU A 92 -11.67 -15.35 -5.89
C LEU A 92 -13.15 -15.00 -5.64
N ARG A 93 -14.07 -15.65 -6.36
CA ARG A 93 -15.52 -15.46 -6.17
C ARG A 93 -15.95 -15.79 -4.74
N GLY A 94 -15.50 -16.93 -4.21
CA GLY A 94 -15.79 -17.32 -2.83
C GLY A 94 -15.20 -16.34 -1.81
N GLN A 95 -13.96 -15.89 -2.01
CA GLN A 95 -13.30 -14.92 -1.12
C GLN A 95 -13.98 -13.54 -1.12
N LEU A 96 -14.55 -13.14 -2.25
CA LEU A 96 -15.31 -11.88 -2.37
C LEU A 96 -16.77 -12.03 -1.91
N GLY A 97 -17.21 -13.22 -1.50
CA GLY A 97 -18.60 -13.46 -1.08
C GLY A 97 -19.60 -13.40 -2.24
N VAL A 98 -19.17 -13.76 -3.45
CA VAL A 98 -20.07 -13.86 -4.60
C VAL A 98 -20.72 -15.24 -4.61
N GLU A 99 -22.05 -15.25 -4.53
CA GLU A 99 -22.82 -16.49 -4.53
C GLU A 99 -22.63 -17.30 -5.83
N PRO A 100 -22.69 -18.65 -5.80
CA PRO A 100 -22.46 -19.50 -6.98
C PRO A 100 -23.39 -19.17 -8.16
N LYS A 101 -24.61 -18.69 -7.88
CA LYS A 101 -25.60 -18.33 -8.91
C LYS A 101 -25.48 -16.88 -9.40
N GLN A 102 -24.75 -16.03 -8.68
CA GLN A 102 -24.64 -14.59 -8.97
C GLN A 102 -23.54 -14.32 -10.00
N TYR A 103 -23.73 -13.40 -10.93
CA TYR A 103 -22.72 -13.03 -11.94
C TYR A 103 -22.05 -14.24 -12.65
N LYS A 104 -22.85 -15.19 -13.13
CA LYS A 104 -22.35 -16.38 -13.85
C LYS A 104 -21.53 -16.02 -15.09
N ILE A 105 -21.94 -14.97 -15.79
CA ILE A 105 -21.21 -14.46 -16.95
C ILE A 105 -19.99 -13.68 -16.44
N ILE A 106 -18.81 -14.04 -16.93
CA ILE A 106 -17.55 -13.44 -16.49
C ILE A 106 -17.49 -11.92 -16.70
N SER A 107 -18.10 -11.41 -17.77
CA SER A 107 -18.19 -9.97 -18.02
C SER A 107 -18.97 -9.25 -16.91
N ASN A 108 -20.06 -9.84 -16.42
CA ASN A 108 -20.84 -9.28 -15.31
C ASN A 108 -20.06 -9.34 -14.00
N PHE A 109 -19.30 -10.42 -13.76
CA PHE A 109 -18.43 -10.51 -12.58
C PHE A 109 -17.36 -9.42 -12.62
N LYS A 110 -16.69 -9.20 -13.76
CA LYS A 110 -15.73 -8.11 -13.89
C LYS A 110 -16.39 -6.75 -13.65
N LEU A 111 -17.44 -6.44 -14.41
CA LEU A 111 -18.07 -5.12 -14.41
C LEU A 111 -18.66 -4.76 -13.04
N ARG A 112 -19.30 -5.71 -12.35
CA ARG A 112 -20.06 -5.42 -11.11
C ARG A 112 -19.31 -5.74 -9.83
N VAL A 113 -18.22 -6.52 -9.91
CA VAL A 113 -17.46 -6.94 -8.73
C VAL A 113 -16.04 -6.39 -8.80
N LEU A 114 -15.24 -6.83 -9.78
CA LEU A 114 -13.82 -6.47 -9.80
C LEU A 114 -13.57 -5.01 -10.15
N ASP A 115 -14.23 -4.51 -11.19
CA ASP A 115 -14.00 -3.14 -11.67
C ASP A 115 -14.49 -2.13 -10.62
N VAL A 116 -15.69 -2.34 -10.07
CA VAL A 116 -16.23 -1.55 -8.96
C VAL A 116 -15.29 -1.58 -7.74
N ALA A 117 -14.85 -2.78 -7.32
CA ALA A 117 -13.98 -2.91 -6.16
C ALA A 117 -12.63 -2.21 -6.37
N VAL A 118 -12.02 -2.38 -7.55
CA VAL A 118 -10.71 -1.80 -7.87
C VAL A 118 -10.81 -0.28 -7.99
N GLU A 119 -11.85 0.22 -8.65
CA GLU A 119 -12.09 1.66 -8.78
C GLU A 119 -12.25 2.32 -7.41
N GLN A 120 -13.11 1.75 -6.55
CA GLN A 120 -13.35 2.28 -5.22
C GLN A 120 -12.10 2.27 -4.34
N VAL A 121 -11.35 1.17 -4.32
CA VAL A 121 -10.10 1.12 -3.55
C VAL A 121 -9.08 2.13 -4.09
N ASN A 122 -9.00 2.28 -5.42
CA ASN A 122 -8.13 3.26 -6.05
C ASN A 122 -8.56 4.71 -5.82
N GLN A 123 -9.83 4.98 -5.52
CA GLN A 123 -10.30 6.32 -5.20
C GLN A 123 -10.07 6.65 -3.72
N HIS A 124 -10.40 5.72 -2.83
CA HIS A 124 -10.57 6.02 -1.41
C HIS A 124 -9.47 5.49 -0.47
N SER A 125 -8.52 4.68 -0.97
CA SER A 125 -7.42 4.16 -0.13
C SER A 125 -6.06 4.75 -0.48
N ASP A 126 -5.07 4.54 0.38
CA ASP A 126 -3.65 4.88 0.15
C ASP A 126 -2.96 3.92 -0.84
N TYR A 127 -3.71 3.03 -1.51
CA TYR A 127 -3.15 2.03 -2.41
C TYR A 127 -3.72 2.16 -3.82
N THR A 128 -2.88 1.84 -4.79
CA THR A 128 -3.26 1.59 -6.17
C THR A 128 -3.24 0.09 -6.44
N ILE A 129 -4.38 -0.43 -6.87
CA ILE A 129 -4.60 -1.80 -7.29
C ILE A 129 -4.78 -1.84 -8.80
N LYS A 130 -4.15 -2.83 -9.42
CA LYS A 130 -4.41 -3.23 -10.80
C LYS A 130 -4.57 -4.74 -10.85
N TYR A 131 -5.32 -5.24 -11.82
CA TYR A 131 -5.45 -6.68 -12.04
C TYR A 131 -5.21 -7.03 -13.51
N LYS A 132 -4.75 -8.27 -13.73
CA LYS A 132 -4.65 -8.88 -15.06
C LYS A 132 -5.44 -10.19 -15.05
N GLN A 133 -6.18 -10.42 -16.13
CA GLN A 133 -6.88 -11.67 -16.36
C GLN A 133 -5.95 -12.68 -17.03
N HIS A 134 -6.01 -13.94 -16.60
CA HIS A 134 -5.27 -15.04 -17.21
C HIS A 134 -6.24 -16.02 -17.86
N LYS A 135 -5.91 -16.48 -19.06
CA LYS A 135 -6.76 -17.35 -19.87
C LYS A 135 -6.03 -18.64 -20.22
N GLN A 136 -6.80 -19.72 -20.33
CA GLN A 136 -6.38 -20.97 -20.94
C GLN A 136 -7.35 -21.25 -22.09
N GLY A 137 -6.88 -21.04 -23.31
CA GLY A 137 -7.74 -21.00 -24.50
C GLY A 137 -8.79 -19.89 -24.39
N ARG A 138 -10.08 -20.27 -24.49
CA ARG A 138 -11.21 -19.32 -24.41
C ARG A 138 -11.66 -19.03 -22.97
N THR A 139 -11.19 -19.81 -22.00
CA THR A 139 -11.65 -19.77 -20.61
C THR A 139 -10.73 -18.91 -19.75
N ILE A 140 -11.30 -18.09 -18.87
CA ILE A 140 -10.54 -17.33 -17.86
C ILE A 140 -10.29 -18.24 -16.67
N ILE A 141 -9.02 -18.48 -16.33
CA ILE A 141 -8.62 -19.36 -15.23
C ILE A 141 -8.52 -18.61 -13.90
N GLY A 142 -8.18 -17.33 -13.93
CA GLY A 142 -7.95 -16.55 -12.72
C GLY A 142 -7.38 -15.17 -12.98
N PHE A 143 -7.01 -14.52 -11.88
CA PHE A 143 -6.57 -13.12 -11.86
C PHE A 143 -5.29 -12.95 -11.04
N SER A 144 -4.38 -12.13 -11.54
CA SER A 144 -3.22 -11.66 -10.78
C SER A 144 -3.42 -10.19 -10.43
N PHE A 145 -3.04 -9.81 -9.21
CA PHE A 145 -3.18 -8.45 -8.73
C PHE A 145 -1.82 -7.81 -8.48
N THR A 146 -1.75 -6.50 -8.66
CA THR A 146 -0.63 -5.67 -8.24
C THR A 146 -1.15 -4.64 -7.28
N LEU A 147 -0.51 -4.58 -6.11
CA LEU A 147 -0.81 -3.63 -5.05
C LEU A 147 0.42 -2.73 -4.87
N LYS A 148 0.23 -1.41 -4.96
CA LYS A 148 1.29 -0.43 -4.70
C LYS A 148 0.78 0.67 -3.78
N PRO A 149 1.55 1.10 -2.77
CA PRO A 149 1.19 2.30 -2.03
C PRO A 149 1.19 3.50 -2.99
N LYS A 150 0.20 4.36 -2.86
CA LYS A 150 0.18 5.67 -3.51
C LYS A 150 1.29 6.47 -2.85
N VAL A 151 2.23 6.96 -3.66
CA VAL A 151 3.21 7.93 -3.17
C VAL A 151 2.44 9.22 -2.94
N ASP A 152 2.26 9.61 -1.69
CA ASP A 152 1.60 10.87 -1.34
C ASP A 152 2.30 12.03 -2.06
N LYS A 153 1.60 12.62 -3.03
CA LYS A 153 1.96 13.98 -3.50
C LYS A 153 1.61 15.02 -2.44
N THR A 154 0.79 14.65 -1.46
CA THR A 154 0.29 15.53 -0.39
C THR A 154 1.32 15.73 0.72
N SER A 155 2.11 14.71 1.07
CA SER A 155 3.25 14.87 1.98
C SER A 155 4.31 15.81 1.38
N LYS A 156 4.59 15.71 0.08
CA LYS A 156 5.43 16.71 -0.64
C LYS A 156 4.84 18.13 -0.61
N LYS A 157 3.52 18.29 -0.63
CA LYS A 157 2.84 19.60 -0.64
C LYS A 157 2.74 20.26 0.74
N ILE A 158 2.63 19.47 1.81
CA ILE A 158 2.59 19.98 3.20
C ILE A 158 4.01 20.30 3.70
N ILE A 159 5.00 19.47 3.35
CA ILE A 159 6.42 19.73 3.67
C ILE A 159 6.93 21.01 2.97
N SER A 160 6.47 21.32 1.76
CA SER A 160 7.00 22.43 0.96
C SER A 160 6.55 23.84 1.38
N LYS A 161 5.50 24.00 2.21
CA LYS A 161 5.01 25.33 2.60
C LYS A 161 5.14 25.68 4.08
N GLN A 162 5.06 24.72 5.00
CA GLN A 162 5.06 25.02 6.45
C GLN A 162 6.40 24.78 7.17
N ASN A 163 7.35 24.07 6.53
CA ASN A 163 8.63 23.70 7.17
C ASN A 163 9.87 24.40 6.60
N ARG A 164 9.75 25.40 5.72
CA ARG A 164 10.92 26.09 5.14
C ARG A 164 11.83 26.77 6.17
N ASN A 165 11.27 27.16 7.32
CA ASN A 165 11.97 27.87 8.39
C ASN A 165 12.16 27.03 9.67
N SER A 166 11.89 25.72 9.63
CA SER A 166 12.07 24.85 10.79
C SER A 166 13.53 24.35 10.87
N PRO A 167 14.16 24.32 12.06
CA PRO A 167 15.52 23.81 12.26
C PRO A 167 15.68 22.31 11.97
N ASP A 168 14.63 21.60 11.56
CA ASP A 168 14.67 20.19 11.12
C ASP A 168 14.48 20.00 9.60
N PHE A 169 14.46 21.09 8.81
CA PHE A 169 14.28 20.99 7.36
C PHE A 169 15.54 20.46 6.67
N PHE A 170 15.46 19.21 6.19
CA PHE A 170 16.49 18.56 5.38
C PHE A 170 15.84 17.53 4.44
N ILE A 171 16.16 17.61 3.14
CA ILE A 171 15.66 16.65 2.14
C ILE A 171 16.85 15.84 1.62
N LYS A 172 16.88 14.55 1.93
CA LYS A 172 17.94 13.65 1.45
C LYS A 172 17.83 13.43 -0.06
N LEU A 173 18.76 14.01 -0.81
CA LEU A 173 18.91 13.80 -2.25
C LEU A 173 19.55 12.44 -2.55
N SER A 174 19.14 11.80 -3.65
CA SER A 174 19.90 10.66 -4.20
C SER A 174 21.23 11.14 -4.80
N ASP A 175 22.25 10.29 -4.82
CA ASP A 175 23.57 10.66 -5.36
C ASP A 175 23.50 11.22 -6.79
N PRO A 176 22.74 10.64 -7.75
CA PRO A 176 22.63 11.20 -9.10
C PRO A 176 21.98 12.59 -9.10
N GLN A 177 20.97 12.81 -8.26
CA GLN A 177 20.31 14.13 -8.16
C GLN A 177 21.24 15.17 -7.55
N ARG A 178 21.98 14.79 -6.49
CA ARG A 178 22.92 15.67 -5.80
C ARG A 178 23.98 16.20 -6.76
N HIS A 179 24.63 15.31 -7.52
CA HIS A 179 25.64 15.70 -8.50
C HIS A 179 25.04 16.49 -9.69
N LEU A 180 23.83 16.15 -10.13
CA LEU A 180 23.14 16.90 -11.18
C LEU A 180 22.91 18.36 -10.78
N PHE A 181 22.37 18.60 -9.58
CA PHE A 181 22.12 19.96 -9.10
C PHE A 181 23.41 20.68 -8.73
N ALA A 182 24.40 19.98 -8.18
CA ALA A 182 25.69 20.58 -7.86
C ALA A 182 26.43 21.10 -9.11
N ASN A 183 26.36 20.37 -10.24
CA ASN A 183 26.87 20.85 -11.53
C ASN A 183 26.12 22.10 -12.03
N LYS A 184 24.80 22.16 -11.84
CA LYS A 184 24.03 23.35 -12.23
C LYS A 184 24.34 24.56 -11.34
N MET A 185 24.52 24.32 -10.04
CA MET A 185 24.81 25.38 -9.08
C MET A 185 26.23 25.90 -9.20
N SER A 186 27.22 25.09 -9.59
CA SER A 186 28.61 25.56 -9.73
C SER A 186 28.77 26.65 -10.78
N GLU A 187 27.90 26.68 -11.78
CA GLU A 187 27.86 27.70 -12.84
C GLU A 187 27.04 28.96 -12.47
N MET A 188 26.38 28.97 -11.31
CA MET A 188 25.53 30.10 -10.89
C MET A 188 26.34 31.25 -10.25
N PRO A 189 26.06 32.52 -10.60
CA PRO A 189 26.73 33.67 -9.99
C PRO A 189 26.59 33.72 -8.46
N GLU A 190 25.45 33.27 -7.92
CA GLU A 190 25.20 33.27 -6.46
C GLU A 190 26.11 32.31 -5.69
N MET A 191 26.71 31.33 -6.36
CA MET A 191 27.63 30.35 -5.76
C MET A 191 29.08 30.82 -5.75
N GLY A 192 29.41 31.94 -6.40
CA GLY A 192 30.77 32.49 -6.44
C GLY A 192 31.37 32.73 -5.05
N LYS A 193 30.55 33.08 -4.05
CA LYS A 193 30.99 33.26 -2.63
C LYS A 193 31.53 31.98 -1.98
N TYR A 194 31.12 30.81 -2.48
CA TYR A 194 31.56 29.52 -1.96
C TYR A 194 32.75 28.97 -2.74
N SER A 195 33.08 29.57 -3.89
CA SER A 195 34.17 29.13 -4.76
C SER A 195 35.54 29.55 -4.21
N GLN A 196 36.53 28.68 -4.36
CA GLN A 196 37.93 28.98 -4.09
C GLN A 196 38.59 29.37 -5.41
N GLY A 197 39.18 30.57 -5.47
CA GLY A 197 39.54 31.30 -6.70
C GLY A 197 40.52 30.63 -7.70
N THR A 198 40.94 29.39 -7.48
CA THR A 198 41.78 28.60 -8.40
C THR A 198 41.16 27.26 -8.80
N GLU A 199 39.91 26.95 -8.41
CA GLU A 199 39.28 25.65 -8.70
C GLU A 199 38.51 25.65 -10.04
N SER A 200 38.39 24.47 -10.67
CA SER A 200 37.54 24.30 -11.85
C SER A 200 36.06 24.14 -11.48
N TYR A 201 35.14 24.47 -12.39
CA TYR A 201 33.69 24.27 -12.18
C TYR A 201 33.31 22.83 -11.80
N GLN A 202 34.06 21.84 -12.33
CA GLN A 202 33.84 20.43 -12.01
C GLN A 202 34.28 20.09 -10.58
N GLN A 203 35.42 20.62 -10.13
CA GLN A 203 35.90 20.45 -8.76
C GLN A 203 34.96 21.15 -7.77
N PHE A 204 34.49 22.34 -8.14
CA PHE A 204 33.51 23.07 -7.35
C PHE A 204 32.19 22.29 -7.22
N ALA A 205 31.70 21.70 -8.32
CA ALA A 205 30.48 20.89 -8.29
C ALA A 205 30.58 19.66 -7.39
N ILE A 206 31.73 18.96 -7.35
CA ILE A 206 31.92 17.84 -6.41
C ILE A 206 31.80 18.34 -4.97
N ARG A 207 32.45 19.46 -4.65
CA ARG A 207 32.40 20.05 -3.30
C ARG A 207 31.01 20.54 -2.91
N ILE A 208 30.26 21.13 -3.84
CA ILE A 208 28.86 21.50 -3.62
C ILE A 208 28.00 20.26 -3.37
N ALA A 209 28.27 19.16 -4.08
CA ALA A 209 27.58 17.90 -3.83
C ALA A 209 27.83 17.40 -2.40
N ASP A 210 29.05 17.52 -1.88
CA ASP A 210 29.35 17.16 -0.49
C ASP A 210 28.66 18.13 0.51
N MET A 211 28.62 19.43 0.22
CA MET A 211 27.90 20.41 1.05
C MET A 211 26.39 20.10 1.14
N LEU A 212 25.78 19.55 0.10
CA LEU A 212 24.36 19.16 0.11
C LEU A 212 24.06 17.94 1.00
N LEU A 213 25.09 17.22 1.50
CA LEU A 213 24.90 16.15 2.49
C LEU A 213 24.75 16.69 3.92
N GLU A 214 25.34 17.85 4.20
CA GLU A 214 25.31 18.48 5.52
C GLU A 214 24.00 19.25 5.71
N PRO A 215 23.19 18.96 6.76
CA PRO A 215 21.90 19.61 6.95
C PRO A 215 21.96 21.14 7.06
N GLU A 216 23.00 21.68 7.71
CA GLU A 216 23.17 23.12 7.87
C GLU A 216 23.50 23.81 6.53
N LYS A 217 24.44 23.24 5.76
CA LYS A 217 24.80 23.75 4.43
C LYS A 217 23.67 23.58 3.42
N PHE A 218 22.92 22.48 3.49
CA PHE A 218 21.74 22.26 2.67
C PHE A 218 20.74 23.41 2.82
N ARG A 219 20.50 23.91 4.05
CA ARG A 219 19.58 25.03 4.30
C ARG A 219 20.09 26.34 3.70
N GLU A 220 21.38 26.64 3.85
CA GLU A 220 21.99 27.83 3.25
C GLU A 220 21.87 27.83 1.72
N LEU A 221 22.03 26.66 1.10
CA LEU A 221 22.02 26.48 -0.34
C LEU A 221 20.62 26.23 -0.92
N TYR A 222 19.63 25.93 -0.08
CA TYR A 222 18.27 25.60 -0.52
C TYR A 222 17.63 26.64 -1.44
N PRO A 223 17.75 27.97 -1.20
CA PRO A 223 17.21 28.98 -2.12
C PRO A 223 17.85 28.92 -3.52
N ILE A 224 19.14 28.60 -3.60
CA ILE A 224 19.88 28.47 -4.86
C ILE A 224 19.51 27.15 -5.54
N LEU A 225 19.32 26.09 -4.74
CA LEU A 225 18.86 24.78 -5.20
C LEU A 225 17.45 24.88 -5.84
N GLU A 226 16.51 25.62 -5.24
CA GLU A 226 15.19 25.88 -5.84
C GLU A 226 15.33 26.64 -7.18
N LYS A 227 16.18 27.67 -7.26
CA LYS A 227 16.45 28.39 -8.52
C LYS A 227 17.03 27.48 -9.61
N SER A 228 17.81 26.46 -9.24
CA SER A 228 18.34 25.46 -10.17
C SER A 228 17.32 24.45 -10.71
N GLY A 229 16.05 24.59 -10.29
CA GLY A 229 14.93 23.77 -10.74
C GLY A 229 14.64 22.56 -9.86
N PHE A 230 15.18 22.51 -8.63
CA PHE A 230 14.84 21.47 -7.68
C PHE A 230 13.40 21.62 -7.19
N GLN A 231 12.63 20.53 -7.27
CA GLN A 231 11.29 20.44 -6.71
C GLN A 231 11.23 19.23 -5.76
N PRO A 232 10.79 19.41 -4.50
CA PRO A 232 10.75 18.36 -3.49
C PRO A 232 9.81 17.18 -3.81
#